data_AF-A0A2E0NH46-F1
#
_entry.id   AF-A0A2E0NH46-F1
#
_cell.length_a   1.000
_cell.length_b   1.000
_cell.length_c   1.000
_cell.angle_alpha   90.00
_cell.angle_beta   90.00
_cell.angle_gamma   90.00
#
_symmetry.space_group_name_H-M   'P 1'
#
loop_
_entity.id
_entity.type
_entity.pdbx_description
1 polymer ?
#
loop_
_entity_poly.entity_id
_entity_poly.type
_entity_poly.pdbx_seq_one_letter_code
_entity_poly.pdbx_strand_id
1 'polypeptide(L)'
;MSIPDTVETIAINIDGVDVQVPKGINAIEAAKLHGKEVPHYCYHPKLSIAGNCRMCLIEMGMPMRDRATGDPVMDTNGEQKIGWSPKPTIGCSTNVSPGMHLRTNSTMVKEARNGVTEFLLINHPLDCPICDQAGECRLQEFSADHGRGVSRFIEDKNVKPKRTRLGPRVTLDDERCILCSRCIRFSQEVAKDDVLGFVDRGTYSTLTCYPGKELANNYSLNTVDICPVGALTSTDFRFKMRVWFLKRTNSICTESSVGSNTTVWSREGKIYRITPRQNDATNDTWMTDSGRGLFKETESENRINDYTIDGVSEDMEIVAQTAADLLQQGKVALVGSAHNSVEEQFYLKKISEYASASTNIIAKTGDGDGILLSEDRTPNLRGALLNRLITELPNAAADSIDSQIQSGAIQTLFVVNEDLTSLGISQESLAKVSIIYFGSLANQTSKVATVVIPTLTVFEKSGSLVNQNFILQQFLPAIPGPKGVISDVLMLAKIVEKMTGDTIEPVTLTMIWQELSNTIAEFKSITWQKIGDEQGIQINPRAFLDLPFVESKNLKFDPTAFKEANSTALES
;
A
#
# COMPACT_ATOMS: atom_id res chain seq x y z
N MET A 1 15.87 5.40 13.07
CA MET A 1 16.29 6.65 12.41
C MET A 1 17.72 6.46 11.96
N SER A 2 17.96 6.22 10.68
CA SER A 2 19.20 6.60 10.02
C SER A 2 18.76 7.68 9.03
N ILE A 3 18.73 8.93 9.51
CA ILE A 3 18.71 10.09 8.62
C ILE A 3 19.95 9.87 7.74
N PRO A 4 19.82 9.68 6.42
CA PRO A 4 21.01 9.54 5.58
C PRO A 4 21.86 10.78 5.81
N ASP A 5 23.17 10.55 5.89
CA ASP A 5 24.24 11.54 5.78
C ASP A 5 23.75 12.83 5.12
N THR A 6 23.99 13.98 5.77
CA THR A 6 23.70 15.32 5.24
C THR A 6 23.81 15.33 3.73
N VAL A 7 22.66 15.24 3.04
CA VAL A 7 22.63 15.03 1.60
C VAL A 7 23.35 16.21 0.98
N GLU A 8 24.48 15.97 0.33
CA GLU A 8 25.28 17.05 -0.27
C GLU A 8 24.36 17.82 -1.23
N THR A 9 24.09 19.08 -0.89
CA THR A 9 23.25 19.95 -1.71
C THR A 9 24.12 20.79 -2.63
N ILE A 10 23.58 21.08 -3.80
CA ILE A 10 24.19 21.97 -4.78
C ILE A 10 23.23 23.12 -5.09
N ALA A 11 23.80 24.31 -5.27
CA ALA A 11 23.06 25.49 -5.67
C ALA A 11 22.79 25.45 -7.18
N ILE A 12 21.52 25.61 -7.56
CA ILE A 12 21.09 25.77 -8.95
C ILE A 12 20.07 26.91 -9.03
N ASN A 13 19.83 27.41 -10.24
CA ASN A 13 18.79 28.39 -10.51
C ASN A 13 17.62 27.74 -11.27
N ILE A 14 16.38 27.90 -10.81
CA ILE A 14 15.17 27.40 -11.48
C ILE A 14 14.22 28.57 -11.74
N ASP A 15 14.04 28.93 -13.01
CA ASP A 15 13.32 30.12 -13.51
C ASP A 15 13.63 31.40 -12.73
N GLY A 16 14.91 31.69 -12.51
CA GLY A 16 15.36 32.91 -11.86
C GLY A 16 15.43 32.83 -10.34
N VAL A 17 15.05 31.71 -9.73
CA VAL A 17 15.14 31.50 -8.27
C VAL A 17 16.29 30.55 -7.94
N ASP A 18 17.22 31.01 -7.11
CA ASP A 18 18.31 30.18 -6.60
C ASP A 18 17.79 29.25 -5.50
N VAL A 19 18.09 27.96 -5.67
CA VAL A 19 17.59 26.90 -4.81
C VAL A 19 18.67 25.87 -4.52
N GLN A 20 18.53 25.20 -3.38
CA GLN A 20 19.37 24.07 -2.99
C GLN A 20 18.68 22.77 -3.35
N VAL A 21 19.42 21.86 -3.99
CA VAL A 21 18.91 20.54 -4.37
C VAL A 21 19.94 19.46 -4.07
N PRO A 22 19.50 18.23 -3.71
CA PRO A 22 20.39 17.08 -3.61
C PRO A 22 21.26 16.88 -4.85
N LYS A 23 22.55 16.64 -4.67
CA LYS A 23 23.49 16.36 -5.76
C LYS A 23 23.07 15.10 -6.53
N GLY A 24 23.15 15.17 -7.86
CA GLY A 24 22.94 14.03 -8.74
C GLY A 24 21.48 13.72 -9.09
N ILE A 25 20.50 14.44 -8.55
CA ILE A 25 19.11 14.29 -8.97
C ILE A 25 18.90 14.82 -10.39
N ASN A 26 17.87 14.33 -11.07
CA ASN A 26 17.51 14.83 -12.39
C ASN A 26 16.72 16.16 -12.27
N ALA A 27 16.65 16.89 -13.38
CA ALA A 27 16.00 18.19 -13.43
C ALA A 27 14.47 18.15 -13.19
N ILE A 28 13.79 17.02 -13.42
CA ILE A 28 12.36 16.88 -13.07
C ILE A 28 12.20 16.90 -11.55
N GLU A 29 12.96 16.07 -10.83
CA GLU A 29 12.88 16.01 -9.37
C GLU A 29 13.37 17.31 -8.73
N ALA A 30 14.42 17.92 -9.28
CA ALA A 30 14.92 19.22 -8.81
C ALA A 30 13.85 20.32 -8.90
N ALA A 31 13.11 20.38 -10.01
CA ALA A 31 12.00 21.31 -10.17
C ALA A 31 10.84 20.98 -9.21
N LYS A 32 10.52 19.70 -9.05
CA LYS A 32 9.44 19.22 -8.19
C LYS A 32 9.66 19.56 -6.71
N LEU A 33 10.89 19.46 -6.20
CA LEU A 33 11.25 19.83 -4.83
C LEU A 33 10.93 21.30 -4.50
N HIS A 34 10.90 22.16 -5.52
CA HIS A 34 10.61 23.59 -5.41
C HIS A 34 9.25 23.97 -6.00
N GLY A 35 8.31 23.02 -6.02
CA GLY A 35 6.91 23.25 -6.39
C GLY A 35 6.66 23.46 -7.88
N LYS A 36 7.62 23.13 -8.75
CA LYS A 36 7.47 23.28 -10.21
C LYS A 36 7.32 21.92 -10.88
N GLU A 37 6.16 21.70 -11.50
CA GLU A 37 5.88 20.47 -12.24
C GLU A 37 6.43 20.53 -13.66
N VAL A 38 7.32 19.59 -14.00
CA VAL A 38 7.76 19.35 -15.37
C VAL A 38 6.94 18.19 -15.94
N PRO A 39 6.12 18.40 -16.98
CA PRO A 39 5.24 17.36 -17.51
C PRO A 39 6.04 16.20 -18.11
N HIS A 40 5.61 14.96 -17.89
CA HIS A 40 6.33 13.77 -18.33
C HIS A 40 5.44 12.53 -18.43
N TYR A 41 5.70 11.66 -19.42
CA TYR A 41 4.95 10.40 -19.59
C TYR A 41 5.76 9.14 -19.41
N CYS A 42 7.03 9.10 -19.82
CA CYS A 42 7.83 7.89 -19.71
C CYS A 42 8.58 7.83 -18.39
N TYR A 43 9.02 8.99 -17.87
CA TYR A 43 9.75 9.05 -16.61
C TYR A 43 8.89 8.54 -15.46
N HIS A 44 9.45 7.72 -14.58
CA HIS A 44 8.85 7.29 -13.33
C HIS A 44 10.00 7.16 -12.34
N PRO A 45 9.91 7.72 -11.12
CA PRO A 45 11.04 7.81 -10.19
C PRO A 45 11.59 6.44 -9.76
N LYS A 46 10.77 5.38 -9.85
CA LYS A 46 11.13 4.01 -9.47
C LYS A 46 11.42 3.09 -10.67
N LEU A 47 11.65 3.64 -11.87
CA LEU A 47 12.02 2.89 -13.08
C LEU A 47 13.21 3.56 -13.79
N SER A 48 13.93 2.80 -14.62
CA SER A 48 15.05 3.33 -15.41
C SER A 48 14.63 4.47 -16.36
N ILE A 49 15.55 5.37 -16.71
CA ILE A 49 15.24 6.51 -17.58
C ILE A 49 15.18 6.06 -19.05
N ALA A 50 14.03 6.30 -19.71
CA ALA A 50 13.85 5.96 -21.14
C ALA A 50 14.05 7.13 -22.11
N GLY A 51 13.52 8.32 -21.80
CA GLY A 51 13.63 9.50 -22.67
C GLY A 51 12.91 9.42 -24.02
N ASN A 52 11.97 8.49 -24.23
CA ASN A 52 11.26 8.31 -25.50
C ASN A 52 10.11 9.32 -25.74
N CYS A 53 9.42 9.80 -24.69
CA CYS A 53 8.24 10.66 -24.86
C CYS A 53 8.52 12.15 -25.11
N ARG A 54 9.71 12.64 -24.72
CA ARG A 54 10.15 14.05 -24.86
C ARG A 54 9.25 15.13 -24.24
N MET A 55 8.25 14.78 -23.41
CA MET A 55 7.39 15.80 -22.77
C MET A 55 8.13 16.66 -21.74
N CYS A 56 9.19 16.12 -21.12
CA CYS A 56 9.97 16.79 -20.08
C CYS A 56 11.03 17.77 -20.61
N LEU A 57 10.88 18.30 -21.82
CA LEU A 57 11.83 19.24 -22.40
C LEU A 57 11.91 20.52 -21.53
N ILE A 58 13.14 20.96 -21.28
CA ILE A 58 13.50 22.15 -20.51
C ILE A 58 14.65 22.90 -21.19
N GLU A 59 14.80 24.18 -20.89
CA GLU A 59 15.97 24.96 -21.25
C GLU A 59 17.01 24.85 -20.14
N MET A 60 18.23 24.44 -20.51
CA MET A 60 19.36 24.34 -19.58
C MET A 60 20.46 25.30 -20.01
N GLY A 61 21.01 26.04 -19.06
CA GLY A 61 22.16 26.90 -19.22
C GLY A 61 23.19 26.70 -18.12
N MET A 62 24.43 27.07 -18.40
CA MET A 62 25.53 27.10 -17.43
C MET A 62 26.15 28.50 -17.40
N PRO A 63 26.68 28.95 -16.25
CA PRO A 63 27.41 30.21 -16.16
C PRO A 63 28.65 30.17 -17.06
N MET A 64 28.78 31.15 -17.94
CA MET A 64 29.84 31.20 -18.93
C MET A 64 31.19 31.49 -18.27
N ARG A 65 32.21 30.77 -18.73
CA ARG A 65 33.62 31.02 -18.41
C ARG A 65 34.40 31.20 -19.70
N ASP A 66 35.36 32.11 -19.69
CA ASP A 66 36.27 32.32 -20.82
C ASP A 66 37.07 31.04 -21.07
N ARG A 67 37.16 30.62 -22.34
CA ARG A 67 37.83 29.36 -22.72
C ARG A 67 39.36 29.44 -22.60
N ALA A 68 39.93 30.64 -22.67
CA ALA A 68 41.38 30.86 -22.59
C ALA A 68 41.83 31.13 -21.15
N THR A 69 41.07 31.90 -20.37
CA THR A 69 41.49 32.33 -19.02
C THR A 69 40.76 31.61 -17.89
N GLY A 70 39.57 31.03 -18.15
CA GLY A 70 38.73 30.40 -17.13
C GLY A 70 37.91 31.39 -16.29
N ASP A 71 38.04 32.69 -16.52
CA ASP A 71 37.36 33.73 -15.77
C ASP A 71 35.86 33.81 -16.09
N PRO A 72 35.00 34.24 -15.15
CA PRO A 72 33.58 34.47 -15.41
C PRO A 72 33.35 35.51 -16.51
N VAL A 73 32.56 35.18 -17.52
CA VAL A 73 32.12 36.15 -18.53
C VAL A 73 30.96 36.94 -17.95
N MET A 74 31.14 38.23 -17.69
CA MET A 74 30.08 39.10 -17.17
C MET A 74 29.21 39.66 -18.30
N ASP A 75 27.95 39.92 -18.01
CA ASP A 75 27.01 40.62 -18.87
C ASP A 75 27.07 42.15 -18.66
N THR A 76 26.21 42.89 -19.37
CA THR A 76 26.15 44.35 -19.29
C THR A 76 25.68 44.89 -17.94
N ASN A 77 25.08 44.03 -17.10
CA ASN A 77 24.55 44.38 -15.79
C ASN A 77 25.52 44.00 -14.66
N GLY A 78 26.67 43.41 -14.99
CA GLY A 78 27.66 42.94 -14.02
C GLY A 78 27.37 41.56 -13.45
N GLU A 79 26.38 40.83 -13.98
CA GLU A 79 26.06 39.46 -13.61
C GLU A 79 26.78 38.46 -14.52
N GLN A 80 27.05 37.24 -14.03
CA GLN A 80 27.69 36.23 -14.86
C GLN A 80 26.75 35.79 -15.99
N LYS A 81 27.18 35.95 -17.24
CA LYS A 81 26.41 35.60 -18.43
C LYS A 81 26.11 34.10 -18.45
N ILE A 82 24.85 33.73 -18.67
CA ILE A 82 24.43 32.33 -18.79
C ILE A 82 24.48 31.87 -20.25
N GLY A 83 25.21 30.79 -20.50
CA GLY A 83 25.28 30.12 -21.79
C GLY A 83 24.14 29.12 -21.93
N TRP A 84 23.02 29.55 -22.49
CA TRP A 84 21.85 28.70 -22.74
C TRP A 84 22.11 27.70 -23.87
N SER A 85 21.68 26.45 -23.68
CA SER A 85 21.78 25.42 -24.70
C SER A 85 20.93 25.79 -25.93
N PRO A 86 21.42 25.59 -27.17
CA PRO A 86 20.70 25.99 -28.38
C PRO A 86 19.47 25.12 -28.68
N LYS A 87 19.33 23.99 -27.99
CA LYS A 87 18.20 23.06 -28.10
C LYS A 87 17.70 22.72 -26.69
N PRO A 88 16.39 22.50 -26.51
CA PRO A 88 15.88 22.04 -25.23
C PRO A 88 16.39 20.63 -24.94
N THR A 89 16.62 20.34 -23.67
CA THR A 89 17.13 19.06 -23.18
C THR A 89 16.08 18.32 -22.38
N ILE A 90 16.19 16.99 -22.28
CA ILE A 90 15.22 16.17 -21.54
C ILE A 90 15.49 16.25 -20.03
N GLY A 91 14.54 16.80 -19.26
CA GLY A 91 14.70 16.94 -17.82
C GLY A 91 14.86 15.61 -17.07
N CYS A 92 14.33 14.50 -17.62
CA CYS A 92 14.40 13.20 -16.96
C CYS A 92 15.81 12.59 -16.93
N SER A 93 16.69 12.96 -17.86
CA SER A 93 18.05 12.40 -17.97
C SER A 93 19.13 13.44 -17.66
N THR A 94 18.77 14.72 -17.63
CA THR A 94 19.69 15.80 -17.27
C THR A 94 19.83 15.86 -15.76
N ASN A 95 20.98 15.44 -15.25
CA ASN A 95 21.33 15.61 -13.83
C ASN A 95 21.76 17.04 -13.56
N VAL A 96 21.36 17.56 -12.41
CA VAL A 96 21.70 18.92 -11.99
C VAL A 96 23.17 19.01 -11.56
N SER A 97 23.80 20.13 -11.88
CA SER A 97 25.20 20.43 -11.52
C SER A 97 25.29 21.81 -10.87
N PRO A 98 26.32 22.09 -10.05
CA PRO A 98 26.46 23.38 -9.38
C PRO A 98 26.43 24.56 -10.37
N GLY A 99 25.63 25.58 -10.05
CA GLY A 99 25.44 26.77 -10.89
C GLY A 99 24.57 26.56 -12.12
N MET A 100 24.00 25.37 -12.34
CA MET A 100 23.12 25.11 -13.49
C MET A 100 21.88 26.00 -13.42
N HIS A 101 21.49 26.56 -14.56
CA HIS A 101 20.28 27.36 -14.71
C HIS A 101 19.25 26.59 -15.54
N LEU A 102 18.05 26.44 -15.00
CA LEU A 102 16.94 25.73 -15.64
C LEU A 102 15.80 26.71 -15.91
N ARG A 103 15.27 26.69 -17.13
CA ARG A 103 14.02 27.35 -17.51
C ARG A 103 13.00 26.30 -17.87
N THR A 104 11.91 26.25 -17.11
CA THR A 104 10.83 25.29 -17.24
C THR A 104 9.63 25.84 -18.01
N ASN A 105 9.58 27.17 -18.21
CA ASN A 105 8.40 27.87 -18.76
C ASN A 105 8.73 28.93 -19.83
N SER A 106 9.89 28.84 -20.48
CA SER A 106 10.27 29.72 -21.58
C SER A 106 9.41 29.49 -22.84
N THR A 107 9.44 30.43 -23.78
CA THR A 107 8.72 30.30 -25.06
C THR A 107 9.15 29.06 -25.84
N MET A 108 10.45 28.74 -25.87
CA MET A 108 10.95 27.54 -26.56
C MET A 108 10.43 26.26 -25.90
N VAL A 109 10.41 26.20 -24.57
CA VAL A 109 9.91 25.03 -23.84
C VAL A 109 8.41 24.84 -24.05
N LYS A 110 7.62 25.92 -24.01
CA LYS A 110 6.18 25.88 -24.31
C LYS A 110 5.91 25.37 -25.73
N GLU A 111 6.60 25.89 -26.73
CA GLU A 111 6.43 25.43 -28.12
C GLU A 111 6.89 23.98 -28.31
N ALA A 112 7.96 23.56 -27.64
CA ALA A 112 8.40 22.17 -27.67
C ALA A 112 7.37 21.21 -27.08
N ARG A 113 6.78 21.56 -25.91
CA ARG A 113 5.71 20.77 -25.28
C ARG A 113 4.46 20.74 -26.14
N ASN A 114 4.05 21.88 -26.71
CA ASN A 114 2.95 21.95 -27.68
C ASN A 114 3.16 20.98 -28.84
N GLY A 115 4.36 20.96 -29.44
CA GLY A 115 4.70 20.06 -30.53
C GLY A 115 4.66 18.58 -30.11
N VAL A 116 5.21 18.24 -28.94
CA VAL A 116 5.17 16.87 -28.41
C VAL A 116 3.73 16.43 -28.15
N THR A 117 2.91 17.25 -27.49
CA THR A 117 1.48 16.96 -27.26
C THR A 117 0.76 16.73 -28.58
N GLU A 118 1.01 17.57 -29.59
CA GLU A 118 0.44 17.39 -30.92
C GLU A 118 0.82 16.03 -31.53
N PHE A 119 2.11 15.66 -31.53
CA PHE A 119 2.56 14.36 -32.04
C PHE A 119 1.94 13.16 -31.31
N LEU A 120 1.77 13.26 -29.98
CA LEU A 120 1.12 12.21 -29.19
C LEU A 120 -0.37 12.06 -29.55
N LEU A 121 -1.05 13.16 -29.87
CA LEU A 121 -2.47 13.18 -30.19
C LEU A 121 -2.79 12.87 -31.66
N ILE A 122 -1.79 12.88 -32.57
CA ILE A 122 -1.99 12.57 -34.01
C ILE A 122 -2.73 11.25 -34.18
N ASN A 123 -2.21 10.15 -33.62
CA ASN A 123 -2.81 8.82 -33.75
C ASN A 123 -3.62 8.38 -32.52
N HIS A 124 -3.65 9.18 -31.46
CA HIS A 124 -4.46 8.85 -30.29
C HIS A 124 -5.96 8.94 -30.64
N PRO A 125 -6.79 7.95 -30.25
CA PRO A 125 -8.21 7.90 -30.60
C PRO A 125 -9.01 8.94 -29.81
N LEU A 126 -10.18 9.31 -30.34
CA LEU A 126 -11.15 10.19 -29.69
C LEU A 126 -12.04 9.42 -28.70
N ASP A 127 -11.40 8.60 -27.88
CA ASP A 127 -12.07 7.63 -27.01
C ASP A 127 -12.36 8.17 -25.61
N CYS A 128 -11.98 9.42 -25.29
CA CYS A 128 -12.09 9.97 -23.93
C CYS A 128 -13.44 9.72 -23.23
N PRO A 129 -14.62 9.82 -23.90
CA PRO A 129 -15.90 9.55 -23.24
C PRO A 129 -16.07 8.09 -22.78
N ILE A 130 -15.52 7.13 -23.53
CA ILE A 130 -15.63 5.70 -23.24
C ILE A 130 -14.43 5.14 -22.48
N CYS A 131 -13.28 5.83 -22.54
CA CYS A 131 -12.04 5.46 -21.86
C CYS A 131 -12.23 5.39 -20.35
N ASP A 132 -11.73 4.31 -19.73
CA ASP A 132 -11.85 4.09 -18.30
C ASP A 132 -10.96 5.04 -17.47
N GLN A 133 -9.78 5.38 -18.01
CA GLN A 133 -8.82 6.31 -17.42
C GLN A 133 -9.28 7.77 -17.49
N ALA A 134 -10.41 8.08 -18.14
CA ALA A 134 -10.91 9.44 -18.23
C ALA A 134 -11.09 10.03 -16.81
N GLY A 135 -10.60 11.25 -16.60
CA GLY A 135 -10.59 11.92 -15.29
C GLY A 135 -9.40 11.62 -14.39
N GLU A 136 -8.56 10.63 -14.75
CA GLU A 136 -7.25 10.35 -14.12
C GLU A 136 -6.17 10.07 -15.19
N CYS A 137 -6.37 10.61 -16.39
CA CYS A 137 -5.49 10.43 -17.53
C CYS A 137 -4.49 11.58 -17.60
N ARG A 138 -3.20 11.30 -17.40
CA ARG A 138 -2.13 12.32 -17.49
C ARG A 138 -2.03 12.92 -18.89
N LEU A 139 -2.39 12.18 -19.94
CA LEU A 139 -2.44 12.75 -21.31
C LEU A 139 -3.54 13.80 -21.44
N GLN A 140 -4.69 13.59 -20.80
CA GLN A 140 -5.78 14.56 -20.79
C GLN A 140 -5.38 15.82 -20.02
N GLU A 141 -4.82 15.66 -18.81
CA GLU A 141 -4.37 16.77 -17.95
C GLU A 141 -3.32 17.63 -18.67
N PHE A 142 -2.19 17.04 -19.08
CA PHE A 142 -1.13 17.81 -19.74
C PHE A 142 -1.54 18.35 -21.12
N SER A 143 -2.51 17.72 -21.81
CA SER A 143 -3.05 18.31 -23.03
C SER A 143 -3.91 19.55 -22.74
N ALA A 144 -4.59 19.61 -21.60
CA ALA A 144 -5.33 20.81 -21.18
C ALA A 144 -4.37 21.92 -20.74
N ASP A 145 -3.33 21.57 -19.98
CA ASP A 145 -2.40 22.54 -19.40
C ASP A 145 -1.33 23.05 -20.37
N HIS A 146 -0.90 22.20 -21.32
CA HIS A 146 0.24 22.45 -22.19
C HIS A 146 -0.03 22.20 -23.68
N GLY A 147 -1.28 21.89 -24.05
CA GLY A 147 -1.66 21.69 -25.45
C GLY A 147 -2.18 22.97 -26.12
N ARG A 148 -2.25 22.96 -27.45
CA ARG A 148 -2.76 24.08 -28.26
C ARG A 148 -4.29 24.24 -28.24
N GLY A 149 -5.02 23.25 -27.71
CA GLY A 149 -6.49 23.21 -27.71
C GLY A 149 -7.15 22.94 -29.07
N VAL A 150 -6.41 23.00 -30.19
CA VAL A 150 -6.89 22.71 -31.54
C VAL A 150 -5.98 21.67 -32.22
N SER A 151 -6.59 20.77 -33.00
CA SER A 151 -5.86 19.82 -33.86
C SER A 151 -5.69 20.41 -35.26
N ARG A 152 -4.51 20.22 -35.85
CA ARG A 152 -4.25 20.48 -37.28
C ARG A 152 -4.28 19.21 -38.13
N PHE A 153 -4.34 18.05 -37.49
CA PHE A 153 -4.34 16.76 -38.15
C PHE A 153 -5.75 16.43 -38.66
N ILE A 154 -5.88 16.32 -39.99
CA ILE A 154 -7.14 16.06 -40.71
C ILE A 154 -7.14 14.72 -41.47
N GLU A 155 -6.05 13.97 -41.36
CA GLU A 155 -5.88 12.67 -42.02
C GLU A 155 -6.46 11.53 -41.18
N ASP A 156 -6.50 10.34 -41.76
CA ASP A 156 -6.90 9.13 -41.05
C ASP A 156 -5.86 8.73 -39.99
N LYS A 157 -6.36 8.42 -38.78
CA LYS A 157 -5.55 7.93 -37.67
C LYS A 157 -5.21 6.45 -37.89
N ASN A 158 -4.01 6.04 -37.47
CA ASN A 158 -3.66 4.63 -37.43
C ASN A 158 -4.56 3.86 -36.44
N VAL A 159 -5.20 2.79 -36.90
CA VAL A 159 -6.05 1.93 -36.08
C VAL A 159 -5.26 0.74 -35.58
N LYS A 160 -5.09 0.65 -34.26
CA LYS A 160 -4.39 -0.46 -33.59
C LYS A 160 -5.38 -1.42 -32.92
N PRO A 161 -4.95 -2.64 -32.55
CA PRO A 161 -5.82 -3.60 -31.86
C PRO A 161 -6.46 -3.02 -30.58
N LYS A 162 -7.75 -3.28 -30.39
CA LYS A 162 -8.51 -2.91 -29.19
C LYS A 162 -8.91 -4.16 -28.42
N ARG A 163 -9.09 -4.03 -27.10
CA ARG A 163 -9.59 -5.11 -26.22
C ARG A 163 -8.75 -6.39 -26.29
N THR A 164 -7.44 -6.25 -26.45
CA THR A 164 -6.51 -7.37 -26.47
C THR A 164 -6.27 -7.83 -25.04
N ARG A 165 -6.59 -9.09 -24.72
CA ARG A 165 -6.30 -9.67 -23.41
C ARG A 165 -4.79 -9.96 -23.33
N LEU A 166 -4.07 -9.24 -22.46
CA LEU A 166 -2.65 -9.51 -22.21
C LEU A 166 -2.45 -10.55 -21.11
N GLY A 167 -3.44 -10.73 -20.24
CA GLY A 167 -3.42 -11.73 -19.17
C GLY A 167 -4.76 -11.78 -18.43
N PRO A 168 -4.84 -12.47 -17.29
CA PRO A 168 -6.10 -12.67 -16.57
C PRO A 168 -6.68 -11.37 -16.00
N ARG A 169 -5.84 -10.35 -15.75
CA ARG A 169 -6.24 -9.13 -15.05
C ARG A 169 -6.12 -7.85 -15.88
N VAL A 170 -5.37 -7.86 -16.98
CA VAL A 170 -5.08 -6.65 -17.77
C VAL A 170 -5.57 -6.78 -19.21
N THR A 171 -6.34 -5.78 -19.66
CA THR A 171 -6.79 -5.64 -21.05
C THR A 171 -6.14 -4.42 -21.69
N LEU A 172 -5.64 -4.59 -22.91
CA LEU A 172 -4.97 -3.57 -23.72
C LEU A 172 -5.89 -3.01 -24.82
N ASP A 173 -6.08 -1.70 -24.81
CA ASP A 173 -6.58 -0.90 -25.93
C ASP A 173 -5.38 -0.14 -26.56
N ASP A 174 -4.66 -0.78 -27.49
CA ASP A 174 -3.33 -0.35 -27.95
C ASP A 174 -3.33 0.97 -28.73
N GLU A 175 -4.45 1.33 -29.35
CA GLU A 175 -4.64 2.64 -29.99
C GLU A 175 -4.45 3.82 -29.01
N ARG A 176 -4.71 3.60 -27.72
CA ARG A 176 -4.51 4.63 -26.69
C ARG A 176 -3.05 4.67 -26.21
N CYS A 177 -2.25 3.66 -26.53
CA CYS A 177 -0.87 3.55 -26.08
C CYS A 177 0.03 4.60 -26.76
N ILE A 178 0.73 5.39 -25.95
CA ILE A 178 1.67 6.41 -26.41
C ILE A 178 3.13 5.91 -26.44
N LEU A 179 3.33 4.59 -26.39
CA LEU A 179 4.64 3.94 -26.52
C LEU A 179 5.71 4.43 -25.50
N CYS A 180 5.29 4.82 -24.30
CA CYS A 180 6.18 5.36 -23.26
C CYS A 180 7.07 4.32 -22.56
N SER A 181 6.90 3.03 -22.87
CA SER A 181 7.61 1.86 -22.32
C SER A 181 7.61 1.69 -20.79
N ARG A 182 6.76 2.41 -20.03
CA ARG A 182 6.68 2.23 -18.56
C ARG A 182 6.31 0.80 -18.16
N CYS A 183 5.30 0.21 -18.80
CA CYS A 183 4.86 -1.16 -18.53
C CYS A 183 5.95 -2.20 -18.81
N ILE A 184 6.69 -2.06 -19.92
CA ILE A 184 7.80 -2.94 -20.30
C ILE A 184 8.90 -2.88 -19.24
N ARG A 185 9.38 -1.67 -18.90
CA ARG A 185 10.41 -1.47 -17.88
C ARG A 185 9.98 -1.98 -16.52
N PHE A 186 8.73 -1.75 -16.11
CA PHE A 186 8.20 -2.29 -14.86
C PHE A 186 8.25 -3.82 -14.85
N SER A 187 7.80 -4.46 -15.94
CA SER A 187 7.79 -5.91 -16.07
C SER A 187 9.20 -6.50 -15.93
N GLN A 188 10.18 -5.87 -16.56
CA GLN A 188 11.59 -6.29 -16.54
C GLN A 188 12.29 -5.99 -15.21
N GLU A 189 12.16 -4.76 -14.72
CA GLU A 189 12.98 -4.22 -13.63
C GLU A 189 12.41 -4.53 -12.26
N VAL A 190 11.08 -4.52 -12.10
CA VAL A 190 10.40 -4.66 -10.82
C VAL A 190 9.77 -6.04 -10.69
N ALA A 191 8.86 -6.41 -11.60
CA ALA A 191 8.17 -7.71 -11.54
C ALA A 191 9.09 -8.90 -11.88
N LYS A 192 10.29 -8.64 -12.41
CA LYS A 192 11.27 -9.64 -12.86
C LYS A 192 10.70 -10.68 -13.83
N ASP A 193 9.72 -10.26 -14.62
CA ASP A 193 9.04 -11.06 -15.62
C ASP A 193 8.99 -10.29 -16.94
N ASP A 194 9.98 -10.51 -17.80
CA ASP A 194 10.07 -9.89 -19.12
C ASP A 194 9.06 -10.53 -20.08
N VAL A 195 7.82 -10.06 -20.01
CA VAL A 195 6.70 -10.55 -20.81
C VAL A 195 6.17 -9.52 -21.79
N LEU A 196 6.38 -8.22 -21.57
CA LEU A 196 5.87 -7.15 -22.44
C LEU A 196 6.96 -6.61 -23.37
N GLY A 197 6.61 -6.37 -24.64
CA GLY A 197 7.51 -5.78 -25.61
C GLY A 197 6.80 -4.98 -26.68
N PHE A 198 7.55 -4.12 -27.38
CA PHE A 198 7.07 -3.51 -28.62
C PHE A 198 7.48 -4.38 -29.81
N VAL A 199 6.53 -4.64 -30.70
CA VAL A 199 6.77 -5.21 -32.02
C VAL A 199 6.59 -4.12 -33.09
N ASP A 200 7.05 -4.41 -34.30
CA ASP A 200 7.05 -3.48 -35.43
C ASP A 200 7.86 -2.18 -35.18
N ARG A 201 7.81 -1.25 -36.14
CA ARG A 201 8.60 -0.01 -36.10
C ARG A 201 7.81 1.21 -36.55
N GLY A 202 8.17 2.37 -36.01
CA GLY A 202 7.55 3.66 -36.35
C GLY A 202 6.11 3.75 -35.83
N THR A 203 5.22 4.34 -36.63
CA THR A 203 3.81 4.55 -36.24
C THR A 203 3.03 3.24 -36.04
N TYR A 204 3.50 2.14 -36.61
CA TYR A 204 2.88 0.81 -36.51
C TYR A 204 3.36 0.01 -35.29
N SER A 205 4.24 0.56 -34.44
CA SER A 205 4.68 -0.16 -33.25
C SER A 205 3.52 -0.43 -32.30
N THR A 206 3.41 -1.68 -31.85
CA THR A 206 2.32 -2.18 -30.98
C THR A 206 2.89 -2.85 -29.74
N LEU A 207 2.24 -2.63 -28.60
CA LEU A 207 2.55 -3.35 -27.37
C LEU A 207 1.92 -4.75 -27.41
N THR A 208 2.70 -5.78 -27.09
CA THR A 208 2.22 -7.16 -27.00
C THR A 208 2.96 -7.94 -25.93
N CYS A 209 2.42 -9.10 -25.57
CA CYS A 209 3.16 -10.11 -24.82
C CYS A 209 4.13 -10.87 -25.73
N TYR A 210 5.23 -11.37 -25.16
CA TYR A 210 6.13 -12.32 -25.81
C TYR A 210 5.34 -13.58 -26.23
N PRO A 211 5.59 -14.17 -27.41
CA PRO A 211 4.85 -15.35 -27.87
C PRO A 211 4.83 -16.49 -26.84
N GLY A 212 3.63 -16.96 -26.51
CA GLY A 212 3.43 -18.04 -25.53
C GLY A 212 3.45 -17.62 -24.06
N LYS A 213 3.61 -16.33 -23.75
CA LYS A 213 3.48 -15.79 -22.39
C LYS A 213 2.25 -14.90 -22.26
N GLU A 214 1.73 -14.81 -21.03
CA GLU A 214 0.70 -13.87 -20.62
C GLU A 214 1.22 -12.99 -19.47
N LEU A 215 0.74 -11.75 -19.38
CA LEU A 215 0.97 -10.86 -18.25
C LEU A 215 0.16 -11.36 -17.03
N ALA A 216 0.65 -12.42 -16.39
CA ALA A 216 -0.04 -13.17 -15.34
C ALA A 216 0.66 -13.15 -13.97
N ASN A 217 1.86 -12.55 -13.87
CA ASN A 217 2.57 -12.38 -12.60
C ASN A 217 1.75 -11.59 -11.56
N ASN A 218 2.09 -11.76 -10.28
CA ASN A 218 1.37 -11.14 -9.15
C ASN A 218 1.53 -9.62 -9.05
N TYR A 219 2.04 -8.95 -10.07
CA TYR A 219 2.25 -7.50 -10.10
C TYR A 219 1.68 -6.85 -11.37
N SER A 220 0.92 -7.59 -12.17
CA SER A 220 0.42 -7.15 -13.47
C SER A 220 -0.40 -5.87 -13.42
N LEU A 221 -1.21 -5.64 -12.38
CA LEU A 221 -2.06 -4.46 -12.27
C LEU A 221 -1.27 -3.18 -11.96
N ASN A 222 -0.03 -3.26 -11.47
CA ASN A 222 0.83 -2.09 -11.38
C ASN A 222 1.13 -1.50 -12.77
N THR A 223 1.07 -2.31 -13.84
CA THR A 223 1.19 -1.80 -15.22
C THR A 223 0.01 -0.90 -15.62
N VAL A 224 -1.16 -1.12 -15.02
CA VAL A 224 -2.35 -0.26 -15.16
C VAL A 224 -2.11 1.04 -14.40
N ASP A 225 -1.67 0.96 -13.15
CA ASP A 225 -1.45 2.15 -12.31
C ASP A 225 -0.40 3.12 -12.89
N ILE A 226 0.69 2.60 -13.46
CA ILE A 226 1.74 3.44 -14.05
C ILE A 226 1.43 3.91 -15.48
N CYS A 227 0.40 3.34 -16.12
CA CYS A 227 0.05 3.70 -17.49
C CYS A 227 -0.46 5.15 -17.50
N PRO A 228 0.22 6.09 -18.18
CA PRO A 228 -0.20 7.49 -18.17
C PRO A 228 -1.48 7.76 -18.98
N VAL A 229 -2.02 6.74 -19.63
CA VAL A 229 -3.13 6.75 -20.58
C VAL A 229 -3.99 5.51 -20.34
N GLY A 230 -5.23 5.50 -20.84
CA GLY A 230 -6.13 4.35 -20.70
C GLY A 230 -5.88 3.19 -21.67
N ALA A 231 -4.61 2.88 -21.95
CA ALA A 231 -4.22 1.78 -22.82
C ALA A 231 -4.26 0.45 -22.07
N LEU A 232 -3.62 0.37 -20.89
CA LEU A 232 -3.71 -0.79 -20.01
C LEU A 232 -4.79 -0.50 -18.97
N THR A 233 -5.81 -1.35 -18.91
CA THR A 233 -6.92 -1.20 -17.97
C THR A 233 -7.14 -2.50 -17.20
N SER A 234 -7.59 -2.38 -15.95
CA SER A 234 -8.02 -3.53 -15.17
C SER A 234 -9.25 -4.16 -15.82
N THR A 235 -9.16 -5.46 -16.10
CA THR A 235 -10.24 -6.22 -16.72
C THR A 235 -11.46 -6.29 -15.81
N ASP A 236 -11.24 -6.29 -14.49
CA ASP A 236 -12.33 -6.28 -13.52
C ASP A 236 -12.96 -4.90 -13.37
N PHE A 237 -12.18 -3.81 -13.31
CA PHE A 237 -12.72 -2.48 -13.01
C PHE A 237 -13.31 -1.76 -14.23
N ARG A 238 -12.78 -2.02 -15.43
CA ARG A 238 -13.13 -1.27 -16.66
C ARG A 238 -14.64 -1.13 -16.84
N PHE A 239 -15.09 0.12 -17.05
CA PHE A 239 -16.48 0.48 -17.31
C PHE A 239 -17.47 0.26 -16.15
N LYS A 240 -17.02 -0.16 -14.96
CA LYS A 240 -17.90 -0.29 -13.78
C LYS A 240 -18.20 1.06 -13.12
N MET A 241 -17.24 1.98 -13.09
CA MET A 241 -17.39 3.29 -12.43
C MET A 241 -16.40 4.31 -12.99
N ARG A 242 -16.71 5.61 -12.89
CA ARG A 242 -15.76 6.68 -13.19
C ARG A 242 -15.08 7.18 -11.93
N VAL A 243 -13.82 7.57 -12.05
CA VAL A 243 -12.98 7.89 -10.88
C VAL A 243 -13.42 9.11 -10.09
N TRP A 244 -14.00 10.12 -10.74
CA TRP A 244 -14.55 11.30 -10.06
C TRP A 244 -15.79 10.98 -9.20
N PHE A 245 -16.39 9.80 -9.36
CA PHE A 245 -17.48 9.34 -8.51
C PHE A 245 -17.00 8.57 -7.28
N LEU A 246 -15.76 8.10 -7.25
CA LEU A 246 -15.23 7.25 -6.21
C LEU A 246 -14.65 8.09 -5.06
N LYS A 247 -14.97 7.69 -3.83
CA LYS A 247 -14.30 8.18 -2.63
C LYS A 247 -12.98 7.43 -2.47
N ARG A 248 -11.93 8.16 -2.09
CA ARG A 248 -10.61 7.61 -1.76
C ARG A 248 -10.48 7.49 -0.24
N THR A 249 -10.11 6.31 0.23
CA THR A 249 -9.78 6.09 1.65
C THR A 249 -8.42 5.42 1.75
N ASN A 250 -7.55 5.92 2.64
CA ASN A 250 -6.25 5.31 2.90
C ASN A 250 -6.43 4.05 3.76
N SER A 251 -5.80 2.95 3.35
CA SER A 251 -5.81 1.68 4.07
C SER A 251 -4.46 0.96 3.91
N ILE A 252 -4.40 -0.30 4.33
CA ILE A 252 -3.20 -1.14 4.35
C ILE A 252 -3.54 -2.52 3.79
N CYS A 253 -2.61 -3.12 3.06
CA CYS A 253 -2.70 -4.51 2.63
C CYS A 253 -2.47 -5.47 3.80
N THR A 254 -3.41 -6.38 4.05
CA THR A 254 -3.30 -7.37 5.12
C THR A 254 -2.81 -8.74 4.63
N GLU A 255 -2.32 -8.85 3.40
CA GLU A 255 -1.90 -10.13 2.81
C GLU A 255 -0.64 -10.73 3.46
N SER A 256 0.27 -9.88 3.92
CA SER A 256 1.56 -10.28 4.47
C SER A 256 2.10 -9.23 5.44
N SER A 257 3.18 -9.58 6.16
CA SER A 257 3.86 -8.69 7.10
C SER A 257 4.45 -7.44 6.45
N VAL A 258 4.49 -7.33 5.12
CA VAL A 258 4.92 -6.11 4.41
C VAL A 258 4.03 -4.90 4.72
N GLY A 259 2.71 -5.09 4.84
CA GLY A 259 1.79 -3.99 5.15
C GLY A 259 1.79 -2.86 4.10
N SER A 260 1.73 -3.21 2.81
CA SER A 260 1.77 -2.23 1.72
C SER A 260 0.67 -1.16 1.86
N ASN A 261 1.02 0.12 1.71
CA ASN A 261 0.06 1.22 1.81
C ASN A 261 -0.89 1.21 0.60
N THR A 262 -2.20 1.41 0.84
CA THR A 262 -3.21 1.38 -0.21
C THR A 262 -4.13 2.58 -0.20
N THR A 263 -4.76 2.79 -1.35
CA THR A 263 -5.95 3.62 -1.50
C THR A 263 -7.10 2.72 -1.96
N VAL A 264 -8.16 2.69 -1.17
CA VAL A 264 -9.40 1.97 -1.46
C VAL A 264 -10.36 2.94 -2.13
N TRP A 265 -10.91 2.53 -3.27
CA TRP A 265 -11.84 3.34 -4.05
C TRP A 265 -13.24 2.77 -3.91
N SER A 266 -14.12 3.49 -3.22
CA SER A 266 -15.47 3.05 -2.88
C SER A 266 -16.53 4.06 -3.29
N ARG A 267 -17.75 3.57 -3.48
CA ARG A 267 -18.96 4.39 -3.63
C ARG A 267 -20.17 3.62 -3.15
N GLU A 268 -21.07 4.31 -2.43
CA GLU A 268 -22.37 3.75 -2.00
C GLU A 268 -22.22 2.42 -1.24
N GLY A 269 -21.20 2.34 -0.37
CA GLY A 269 -20.91 1.15 0.44
C GLY A 269 -20.27 -0.02 -0.31
N LYS A 270 -19.91 0.15 -1.60
CA LYS A 270 -19.22 -0.86 -2.39
C LYS A 270 -17.79 -0.44 -2.74
N ILE A 271 -16.85 -1.37 -2.65
CA ILE A 271 -15.47 -1.19 -3.11
C ILE A 271 -15.37 -1.61 -4.58
N TYR A 272 -14.77 -0.76 -5.41
CA TYR A 272 -14.62 -1.03 -6.84
C TYR A 272 -13.20 -1.45 -7.22
N ARG A 273 -12.18 -0.88 -6.56
CA ARG A 273 -10.78 -1.22 -6.77
C ARG A 273 -9.91 -0.79 -5.60
N ILE A 274 -8.73 -1.39 -5.51
CA ILE A 274 -7.64 -0.97 -4.62
C ILE A 274 -6.43 -0.62 -5.49
N THR A 275 -5.80 0.52 -5.20
CA THR A 275 -4.55 0.96 -5.83
C THR A 275 -3.46 1.15 -4.77
N PRO A 276 -2.17 1.03 -5.13
CA PRO A 276 -1.09 1.32 -4.20
C PRO A 276 -1.11 2.80 -3.83
N ARG A 277 -0.76 3.09 -2.59
CA ARG A 277 -0.43 4.44 -2.12
C ARG A 277 1.08 4.49 -1.90
N GLN A 278 1.70 5.60 -2.30
CA GLN A 278 3.16 5.71 -2.20
C GLN A 278 3.61 5.70 -0.74
N ASN A 279 4.56 4.81 -0.40
CA ASN A 279 5.34 4.86 0.83
C ASN A 279 6.72 4.25 0.57
N ASP A 280 7.73 5.12 0.50
CA ASP A 280 9.10 4.74 0.14
C ASP A 280 9.80 3.85 1.18
N ALA A 281 9.24 3.76 2.40
CA ALA A 281 9.71 2.90 3.48
C ALA A 281 9.07 1.49 3.49
N THR A 282 7.98 1.27 2.74
CA THR A 282 7.27 -0.03 2.66
C THR A 282 7.15 -0.59 1.26
N ASN A 283 6.40 0.07 0.39
CA ASN A 283 5.98 -0.50 -0.88
C ASN A 283 6.41 0.32 -2.10
N ASP A 284 7.17 1.41 -1.90
CA ASP A 284 7.40 2.44 -2.91
C ASP A 284 6.06 2.87 -3.52
N THR A 285 5.75 2.44 -4.73
CA THR A 285 4.50 2.73 -5.44
C THR A 285 3.79 1.47 -5.91
N TRP A 286 4.17 0.30 -5.37
CA TRP A 286 3.76 -1.02 -5.87
C TRP A 286 2.83 -1.73 -4.90
N MET A 287 2.11 -2.73 -5.42
CA MET A 287 1.28 -3.62 -4.63
C MET A 287 1.05 -4.94 -5.39
N THR A 288 0.95 -6.05 -4.67
CA THR A 288 0.56 -7.36 -5.19
C THR A 288 -0.86 -7.35 -5.80
N ASP A 289 -1.08 -8.14 -6.83
CA ASP A 289 -2.39 -8.32 -7.46
C ASP A 289 -3.34 -9.10 -6.54
N SER A 290 -2.81 -10.08 -5.82
CA SER A 290 -3.52 -10.84 -4.79
C SER A 290 -4.00 -9.94 -3.64
N GLY A 291 -3.15 -9.02 -3.17
CA GLY A 291 -3.52 -7.99 -2.19
C GLY A 291 -4.67 -7.08 -2.64
N ARG A 292 -4.76 -6.77 -3.95
CA ARG A 292 -5.89 -6.01 -4.51
C ARG A 292 -7.20 -6.78 -4.50
N GLY A 293 -7.14 -8.11 -4.40
CA GLY A 293 -8.30 -8.99 -4.33
C GLY A 293 -8.92 -9.11 -2.94
N LEU A 294 -8.24 -8.65 -1.88
CA LEU A 294 -8.67 -8.85 -0.50
C LEU A 294 -10.05 -8.26 -0.19
N PHE A 295 -10.45 -7.16 -0.83
CA PHE A 295 -11.77 -6.59 -0.59
C PHE A 295 -12.93 -7.51 -0.97
N LYS A 296 -12.69 -8.54 -1.79
CA LYS A 296 -13.73 -9.52 -2.13
C LYS A 296 -14.25 -10.27 -0.91
N GLU A 297 -13.49 -10.31 0.19
CA GLU A 297 -13.96 -10.82 1.47
C GLU A 297 -15.21 -10.08 1.98
N THR A 298 -15.30 -8.76 1.76
CA THR A 298 -16.47 -7.97 2.18
C THR A 298 -17.73 -8.32 1.38
N GLU A 299 -17.56 -8.94 0.22
CA GLU A 299 -18.64 -9.36 -0.68
C GLU A 299 -18.90 -10.88 -0.60
N SER A 300 -18.24 -11.59 0.33
CA SER A 300 -18.36 -13.03 0.48
C SER A 300 -19.76 -13.45 0.94
N GLU A 301 -20.30 -14.51 0.34
CA GLU A 301 -21.57 -15.12 0.78
C GLU A 301 -21.48 -15.72 2.19
N ASN A 302 -20.27 -16.04 2.66
CA ASN A 302 -20.03 -16.58 4.00
C ASN A 302 -19.92 -15.48 5.07
N ARG A 303 -20.32 -14.23 4.79
CA ARG A 303 -20.18 -13.15 5.77
C ARG A 303 -21.10 -13.35 6.97
N ILE A 304 -20.53 -13.27 8.18
CA ILE A 304 -21.30 -13.31 9.43
C ILE A 304 -21.84 -11.90 9.70
N ASN A 305 -23.16 -11.79 9.86
CA ASN A 305 -23.84 -10.49 10.05
C ASN A 305 -24.54 -10.37 11.41
N ASP A 306 -24.82 -11.48 12.07
CA ASP A 306 -25.63 -11.54 13.29
C ASP A 306 -24.79 -12.08 14.46
N TYR A 307 -25.03 -11.54 15.65
CA TYR A 307 -24.52 -12.12 16.89
C TYR A 307 -25.38 -13.32 17.24
N THR A 308 -24.78 -14.48 17.51
CA THR A 308 -25.55 -15.70 17.83
C THR A 308 -25.06 -16.42 19.07
N ILE A 309 -26.01 -16.99 19.81
CA ILE A 309 -25.76 -17.97 20.88
C ILE A 309 -26.43 -19.27 20.46
N ASP A 310 -25.67 -20.37 20.41
CA ASP A 310 -26.13 -21.69 19.97
C ASP A 310 -26.86 -21.66 18.61
N GLY A 311 -26.41 -20.78 17.71
CA GLY A 311 -26.97 -20.58 16.38
C GLY A 311 -28.25 -19.73 16.33
N VAL A 312 -28.73 -19.20 17.45
CA VAL A 312 -29.88 -18.29 17.52
C VAL A 312 -29.39 -16.84 17.58
N SER A 313 -29.94 -15.97 16.74
CA SER A 313 -29.61 -14.54 16.74
C SER A 313 -30.07 -13.87 18.03
N GLU A 314 -29.18 -13.11 18.67
CA GLU A 314 -29.41 -12.47 19.96
C GLU A 314 -28.89 -11.02 20.00
N ASP A 315 -29.28 -10.26 21.02
CA ASP A 315 -28.80 -8.89 21.23
C ASP A 315 -27.31 -8.88 21.61
N MET A 316 -26.58 -7.88 21.10
CA MET A 316 -25.13 -7.76 21.30
C MET A 316 -24.72 -7.68 22.79
N GLU A 317 -25.54 -7.09 23.67
CA GLU A 317 -25.25 -7.01 25.10
C GLU A 317 -25.36 -8.37 25.78
N ILE A 318 -26.35 -9.18 25.36
CA ILE A 318 -26.55 -10.55 25.86
C ILE A 318 -25.38 -11.42 25.39
N VAL A 319 -25.00 -11.30 24.11
CA VAL A 319 -23.85 -12.03 23.55
C VAL A 319 -22.54 -11.65 24.25
N ALA A 320 -22.31 -10.35 24.51
CA ALA A 320 -21.13 -9.90 25.26
C ALA A 320 -21.12 -10.46 26.70
N GLN A 321 -22.27 -10.48 27.37
CA GLN A 321 -22.39 -11.06 28.71
C GLN A 321 -22.13 -12.57 28.71
N THR A 322 -22.73 -13.32 27.77
CA THR A 322 -22.51 -14.77 27.68
C THR A 322 -21.06 -15.11 27.35
N ALA A 323 -20.41 -14.33 26.48
CA ALA A 323 -18.98 -14.46 26.23
C ALA A 323 -18.15 -14.22 27.50
N ALA A 324 -18.45 -13.16 28.26
CA ALA A 324 -17.78 -12.89 29.53
C ALA A 324 -17.98 -14.00 30.56
N ASP A 325 -19.21 -14.52 30.71
CA ASP A 325 -19.53 -15.62 31.62
C ASP A 325 -18.75 -16.89 31.28
N LEU A 326 -18.65 -17.24 29.98
CA LEU A 326 -17.86 -18.38 29.50
C LEU A 326 -16.36 -18.20 29.75
N LEU A 327 -15.85 -16.97 29.65
CA LEU A 327 -14.44 -16.65 29.92
C LEU A 327 -14.12 -16.68 31.43
N GLN A 328 -15.10 -16.43 32.30
CA GLN A 328 -14.94 -16.48 33.76
C GLN A 328 -15.03 -17.89 34.36
N GLN A 329 -15.49 -18.89 33.61
CA GLN A 329 -15.59 -20.29 34.07
C GLN A 329 -14.22 -20.97 34.29
N GLY A 330 -13.13 -20.35 33.85
CA GLY A 330 -11.76 -20.85 33.98
C GLY A 330 -11.39 -21.86 32.88
N LYS A 331 -10.11 -22.27 32.84
CA LYS A 331 -9.56 -23.16 31.80
C LYS A 331 -9.78 -22.63 30.37
N VAL A 332 -9.46 -21.35 30.19
CA VAL A 332 -9.63 -20.64 28.92
C VAL A 332 -8.36 -20.73 28.09
N ALA A 333 -8.51 -20.92 26.78
CA ALA A 333 -7.45 -20.68 25.81
C ALA A 333 -7.90 -19.67 24.75
N LEU A 334 -7.07 -18.66 24.52
CA LEU A 334 -7.24 -17.65 23.49
C LEU A 334 -6.39 -18.02 22.27
N VAL A 335 -7.05 -18.18 21.12
CA VAL A 335 -6.42 -18.30 19.80
C VAL A 335 -6.63 -16.99 19.05
N GLY A 336 -5.65 -16.09 19.18
CA GLY A 336 -5.68 -14.78 18.53
C GLY A 336 -5.24 -14.83 17.06
N SER A 337 -5.55 -13.77 16.32
CA SER A 337 -5.07 -13.56 14.95
C SER A 337 -4.20 -12.32 14.85
N ALA A 338 -3.06 -12.45 14.17
CA ALA A 338 -2.22 -11.31 13.82
C ALA A 338 -2.76 -10.48 12.64
N HIS A 339 -4.03 -10.70 12.23
CA HIS A 339 -4.80 -9.80 11.37
C HIS A 339 -5.54 -8.71 12.17
N ASN A 340 -5.65 -8.86 13.49
CA ASN A 340 -6.26 -7.85 14.34
C ASN A 340 -5.40 -6.60 14.44
N SER A 341 -6.04 -5.45 14.65
CA SER A 341 -5.34 -4.19 14.86
C SER A 341 -4.59 -4.16 16.20
N VAL A 342 -3.65 -3.23 16.35
CA VAL A 342 -2.93 -3.03 17.63
C VAL A 342 -3.92 -2.77 18.77
N GLU A 343 -4.99 -2.03 18.50
CA GLU A 343 -6.03 -1.70 19.48
C GLU A 343 -6.88 -2.92 19.87
N GLU A 344 -7.20 -3.79 18.91
CA GLU A 344 -7.91 -5.05 19.18
C GLU A 344 -7.04 -6.00 20.00
N GLN A 345 -5.77 -6.15 19.63
CA GLN A 345 -4.80 -6.97 20.35
C GLN A 345 -4.59 -6.50 21.80
N PHE A 346 -4.70 -5.19 22.05
CA PHE A 346 -4.63 -4.61 23.40
C PHE A 346 -5.79 -5.10 24.29
N TYR A 347 -7.02 -5.09 23.80
CA TYR A 347 -8.15 -5.62 24.56
C TYR A 347 -8.12 -7.15 24.66
N LEU A 348 -7.68 -7.86 23.62
CA LEU A 348 -7.45 -9.31 23.70
C LEU A 348 -6.43 -9.67 24.79
N LYS A 349 -5.39 -8.86 24.96
CA LYS A 349 -4.41 -9.01 26.05
C LYS A 349 -5.08 -8.85 27.42
N LYS A 350 -5.91 -7.81 27.61
CA LYS A 350 -6.69 -7.63 28.84
C LYS A 350 -7.60 -8.82 29.13
N ILE A 351 -8.36 -9.29 28.12
CA ILE A 351 -9.24 -10.45 28.25
C ILE A 351 -8.44 -11.69 28.66
N SER A 352 -7.29 -11.93 28.02
CA SER A 352 -6.40 -13.04 28.38
C SER A 352 -5.94 -12.98 29.83
N GLU A 353 -5.58 -11.79 30.34
CA GLU A 353 -5.15 -11.61 31.72
C GLU A 353 -6.29 -11.84 32.72
N TYR A 354 -7.46 -11.24 32.48
CA TYR A 354 -8.63 -11.41 33.34
C TYR A 354 -9.14 -12.86 33.38
N ALA A 355 -9.12 -13.56 32.25
CA ALA A 355 -9.51 -14.97 32.16
C ALA A 355 -8.41 -15.93 32.63
N SER A 356 -7.20 -15.44 32.96
CA SER A 356 -6.01 -16.27 33.14
C SER A 356 -5.82 -17.28 32.00
N ALA A 357 -6.11 -16.84 30.77
CA ALA A 357 -6.13 -17.69 29.59
C ALA A 357 -4.73 -17.98 29.08
N SER A 358 -4.50 -19.20 28.60
CA SER A 358 -3.35 -19.48 27.75
C SER A 358 -3.55 -18.82 26.39
N THR A 359 -2.57 -18.05 25.92
CA THR A 359 -2.69 -17.26 24.69
C THR A 359 -1.74 -17.77 23.64
N ASN A 360 -2.29 -18.07 22.47
CA ASN A 360 -1.54 -18.42 21.26
C ASN A 360 -2.04 -17.57 20.10
N ILE A 361 -1.15 -17.25 19.18
CA ILE A 361 -1.51 -16.66 17.89
C ILE A 361 -1.12 -17.66 16.81
N ILE A 362 -1.91 -17.76 15.75
CA ILE A 362 -1.57 -18.65 14.64
C ILE A 362 -0.61 -17.92 13.69
N ALA A 363 0.63 -18.41 13.61
CA ALA A 363 1.56 -18.01 12.56
C ALA A 363 1.06 -18.57 11.22
N LYS A 364 0.89 -17.71 10.23
CA LYS A 364 0.63 -18.12 8.85
C LYS A 364 1.89 -17.83 8.04
N THR A 365 2.45 -18.85 7.43
CA THR A 365 3.64 -18.72 6.58
C THR A 365 3.36 -19.27 5.18
N GLY A 366 4.12 -18.81 4.20
CA GLY A 366 4.08 -19.31 2.83
C GLY A 366 5.30 -18.84 2.04
N ASP A 367 5.30 -19.07 0.73
CA ASP A 367 6.43 -18.69 -0.12
C ASP A 367 6.50 -17.16 -0.31
N GLY A 368 7.65 -16.56 -0.04
CA GLY A 368 7.94 -15.16 -0.36
C GLY A 368 8.32 -14.98 -1.82
N ASP A 369 8.11 -13.78 -2.37
CA ASP A 369 8.49 -13.43 -3.75
C ASP A 369 9.69 -12.49 -3.86
N GLY A 370 10.30 -12.12 -2.73
CA GLY A 370 11.43 -11.18 -2.67
C GLY A 370 11.08 -9.73 -3.06
N ILE A 371 9.79 -9.40 -3.20
CA ILE A 371 9.31 -8.07 -3.57
C ILE A 371 8.39 -7.53 -2.46
N LEU A 372 7.08 -7.81 -2.50
CA LEU A 372 6.08 -7.32 -1.54
C LEU A 372 5.20 -8.43 -0.96
N LEU A 373 5.42 -9.68 -1.36
CA LEU A 373 4.79 -10.84 -0.76
C LEU A 373 5.83 -11.50 0.16
N SER A 374 5.75 -11.19 1.46
CA SER A 374 6.65 -11.76 2.48
C SER A 374 6.29 -13.20 2.84
N GLU A 375 7.23 -14.01 3.35
CA GLU A 375 6.95 -15.35 3.87
C GLU A 375 5.96 -15.33 5.03
N ASP A 376 6.01 -14.29 5.87
CA ASP A 376 5.06 -14.08 6.96
C ASP A 376 3.73 -13.51 6.41
N ARG A 377 2.67 -14.29 6.53
CA ARG A 377 1.29 -13.96 6.12
C ARG A 377 0.50 -13.29 7.23
N THR A 378 1.17 -12.85 8.30
CA THR A 378 0.52 -12.20 9.43
C THR A 378 0.88 -10.72 9.49
N PRO A 379 -0.04 -9.82 9.10
CA PRO A 379 0.30 -8.41 8.85
C PRO A 379 0.64 -7.60 10.11
N ASN A 380 0.27 -8.10 11.30
CA ASN A 380 0.45 -7.38 12.57
C ASN A 380 0.98 -8.27 13.71
N LEU A 381 1.86 -9.24 13.39
CA LEU A 381 2.53 -10.06 14.41
C LEU A 381 3.38 -9.23 15.37
N ARG A 382 4.03 -8.18 14.84
CA ARG A 382 4.84 -7.26 15.63
C ARG A 382 3.99 -6.40 16.56
N GLY A 383 2.76 -6.07 16.16
CA GLY A 383 1.77 -5.48 17.07
C GLY A 383 1.48 -6.38 18.27
N ALA A 384 1.36 -7.70 18.05
CA ALA A 384 1.07 -8.64 19.12
C ALA A 384 2.23 -8.78 20.12
N LEU A 385 3.47 -8.76 19.61
CA LEU A 385 4.68 -8.70 20.44
C LEU A 385 4.77 -7.40 21.23
N LEU A 386 4.51 -6.25 20.59
CA LEU A 386 4.53 -4.93 21.24
C LEU A 386 3.48 -4.81 22.35
N ASN A 387 2.27 -5.32 22.11
CA ASN A 387 1.19 -5.40 23.09
C ASN A 387 1.45 -6.43 24.21
N ARG A 388 2.52 -7.21 24.12
CA ARG A 388 2.79 -8.34 25.04
C ARG A 388 1.66 -9.36 25.07
N LEU A 389 0.88 -9.44 23.98
CA LEU A 389 -0.12 -10.48 23.77
C LEU A 389 0.57 -11.84 23.61
N ILE A 390 1.72 -11.82 22.96
CA ILE A 390 2.68 -12.93 22.91
C ILE A 390 4.07 -12.41 23.31
N THR A 391 4.90 -13.27 23.88
CA THR A 391 6.30 -12.98 24.23
C THR A 391 7.30 -13.71 23.34
N GLU A 392 6.86 -14.80 22.72
CA GLU A 392 7.64 -15.63 21.81
C GLU A 392 6.92 -15.71 20.46
N LEU A 393 7.68 -15.98 19.40
CA LEU A 393 7.08 -16.17 18.08
C LEU A 393 6.19 -17.43 18.09
N PRO A 394 5.02 -17.38 17.45
CA PRO A 394 4.11 -18.50 17.47
C PRO A 394 4.70 -19.69 16.71
N ASN A 395 4.73 -20.86 17.36
CA ASN A 395 5.05 -22.12 16.70
C ASN A 395 3.83 -22.59 15.91
N ALA A 396 4.04 -23.21 14.75
CA ALA A 396 2.99 -23.71 13.87
C ALA A 396 2.13 -24.86 14.47
N ALA A 397 2.36 -25.27 15.72
CA ALA A 397 1.83 -26.50 16.29
C ALA A 397 0.47 -26.31 16.99
N ALA A 398 -0.61 -26.40 16.21
CA ALA A 398 -1.97 -26.61 16.71
C ALA A 398 -2.13 -27.90 17.53
N ASP A 399 -1.18 -28.84 17.43
CA ASP A 399 -1.13 -30.10 18.18
C ASP A 399 -1.16 -29.91 19.71
N SER A 400 -0.67 -28.77 20.19
CA SER A 400 -0.71 -28.43 21.61
C SER A 400 -2.12 -28.10 22.10
N ILE A 401 -2.98 -27.54 21.26
CA ILE A 401 -4.34 -27.15 21.63
C ILE A 401 -5.24 -28.39 21.65
N ASP A 402 -5.17 -29.26 20.64
CA ASP A 402 -6.00 -30.47 20.59
C ASP A 402 -5.74 -31.40 21.78
N SER A 403 -4.48 -31.61 22.15
CA SER A 403 -4.10 -32.40 23.33
C SER A 403 -4.58 -31.78 24.65
N GLN A 404 -4.58 -30.46 24.76
CA GLN A 404 -5.11 -29.74 25.93
C GLN A 404 -6.65 -29.80 26.03
N ILE A 405 -7.35 -29.80 24.88
CA ILE A 405 -8.79 -30.06 24.82
C ILE A 405 -9.09 -31.49 25.28
N GLN A 406 -8.37 -32.48 24.74
CA GLN A 406 -8.60 -33.89 25.07
C GLN A 406 -8.33 -34.22 26.55
N SER A 407 -7.33 -33.58 27.15
CA SER A 407 -7.02 -33.74 28.58
C SER A 407 -7.96 -32.98 29.51
N GLY A 408 -8.88 -32.15 28.99
CA GLY A 408 -9.78 -31.32 29.77
C GLY A 408 -9.09 -30.15 30.49
N ALA A 409 -7.89 -29.79 30.03
CA ALA A 409 -7.14 -28.61 30.48
C ALA A 409 -7.73 -27.31 29.91
N ILE A 410 -8.40 -27.39 28.76
CA ILE A 410 -9.20 -26.31 28.17
C ILE A 410 -10.69 -26.70 28.20
N GLN A 411 -11.53 -25.77 28.65
CA GLN A 411 -13.00 -25.90 28.62
C GLN A 411 -13.67 -24.82 27.76
N THR A 412 -13.04 -23.63 27.67
CA THR A 412 -13.51 -22.53 26.84
C THR A 412 -12.42 -22.11 25.86
N LEU A 413 -12.75 -22.02 24.58
CA LEU A 413 -11.89 -21.46 23.53
C LEU A 413 -12.42 -20.11 23.06
N PHE A 414 -11.56 -19.10 23.06
CA PHE A 414 -11.83 -17.86 22.38
C PHE A 414 -11.02 -17.82 21.09
N VAL A 415 -11.68 -17.94 19.94
CA VAL A 415 -11.05 -18.05 18.62
C VAL A 415 -11.33 -16.79 17.82
N VAL A 416 -10.27 -16.13 17.37
CA VAL A 416 -10.37 -14.88 16.61
C VAL A 416 -9.96 -15.10 15.16
N ASN A 417 -10.87 -14.95 14.20
CA ASN A 417 -10.60 -14.99 12.75
C ASN A 417 -9.84 -16.23 12.23
N GLU A 418 -9.86 -17.36 12.96
CA GLU A 418 -9.15 -18.59 12.57
C GLU A 418 -10.11 -19.76 12.36
N ASP A 419 -9.78 -20.65 11.41
CA ASP A 419 -10.44 -21.95 11.26
C ASP A 419 -9.56 -23.03 11.88
N LEU A 420 -9.87 -23.44 13.10
CA LEU A 420 -9.14 -24.46 13.86
C LEU A 420 -9.14 -25.82 13.16
N THR A 421 -10.13 -26.13 12.34
CA THR A 421 -10.18 -27.41 11.61
C THR A 421 -9.16 -27.45 10.48
N SER A 422 -8.88 -26.31 9.86
CA SER A 422 -7.82 -26.18 8.85
C SER A 422 -6.41 -26.36 9.45
N LEU A 423 -6.30 -26.21 10.78
CA LEU A 423 -5.07 -26.40 11.55
C LEU A 423 -4.95 -27.83 12.11
N GLY A 424 -5.85 -28.75 11.75
CA GLY A 424 -5.80 -30.16 12.14
C GLY A 424 -6.58 -30.52 13.41
N ILE A 425 -7.28 -29.56 14.04
CA ILE A 425 -8.11 -29.84 15.22
C ILE A 425 -9.43 -30.48 14.77
N SER A 426 -9.75 -31.65 15.32
CA SER A 426 -10.95 -32.39 14.91
C SER A 426 -12.24 -31.72 15.39
N GLN A 427 -13.33 -31.84 14.62
CA GLN A 427 -14.65 -31.35 15.04
C GLN A 427 -15.14 -32.04 16.33
N GLU A 428 -14.77 -33.30 16.55
CA GLU A 428 -15.10 -34.04 17.77
C GLU A 428 -14.42 -33.45 19.01
N SER A 429 -13.19 -32.94 18.87
CA SER A 429 -12.51 -32.21 19.94
C SER A 429 -13.20 -30.87 20.21
N LEU A 430 -13.52 -30.12 19.15
CA LEU A 430 -14.19 -28.82 19.26
C LEU A 430 -15.57 -28.92 19.92
N ALA A 431 -16.31 -30.00 19.68
CA ALA A 431 -17.63 -30.22 20.30
C ALA A 431 -17.60 -30.46 21.82
N LYS A 432 -16.41 -30.71 22.41
CA LYS A 432 -16.25 -30.97 23.86
C LYS A 432 -16.05 -29.69 24.67
N VAL A 433 -15.86 -28.54 24.02
CA VAL A 433 -15.53 -27.26 24.64
C VAL A 433 -16.49 -26.17 24.18
N SER A 434 -16.69 -25.17 25.02
CA SER A 434 -17.45 -23.98 24.64
C SER A 434 -16.58 -23.09 23.78
N ILE A 435 -17.06 -22.67 22.61
CA ILE A 435 -16.27 -21.85 21.68
C ILE A 435 -16.95 -20.50 21.50
N ILE A 436 -16.16 -19.44 21.71
CA ILE A 436 -16.48 -18.07 21.35
C ILE A 436 -15.72 -17.78 20.06
N TYR A 437 -16.43 -17.72 18.94
CA TYR A 437 -15.87 -17.39 17.64
C TYR A 437 -16.07 -15.91 17.34
N PHE A 438 -14.98 -15.19 17.11
CA PHE A 438 -14.97 -13.76 16.78
C PHE A 438 -14.34 -13.58 15.42
N GLY A 439 -15.17 -13.52 14.37
CA GLY A 439 -14.66 -13.43 13.00
C GLY A 439 -15.62 -12.88 11.96
N SER A 440 -15.06 -12.55 10.78
CA SER A 440 -15.78 -11.90 9.69
C SER A 440 -16.54 -12.91 8.82
N LEU A 441 -15.96 -14.11 8.64
CA LEU A 441 -16.45 -15.15 7.74
C LEU A 441 -16.82 -16.42 8.50
N ALA A 442 -17.93 -17.05 8.10
CA ALA A 442 -18.32 -18.36 8.56
C ALA A 442 -17.35 -19.41 8.04
N ASN A 443 -16.90 -20.30 8.94
CA ASN A 443 -15.99 -21.38 8.65
C ASN A 443 -16.40 -22.64 9.44
N GLN A 444 -15.57 -23.69 9.45
CA GLN A 444 -15.97 -24.92 10.17
C GLN A 444 -15.95 -24.76 11.69
N THR A 445 -15.09 -23.89 12.23
CA THR A 445 -15.06 -23.56 13.66
C THR A 445 -16.29 -22.75 14.08
N SER A 446 -16.72 -21.77 13.29
CA SER A 446 -17.89 -20.94 13.62
C SER A 446 -19.20 -21.75 13.65
N LYS A 447 -19.29 -22.85 12.89
CA LYS A 447 -20.48 -23.72 12.86
C LYS A 447 -20.69 -24.53 14.15
N VAL A 448 -19.62 -24.81 14.87
CA VAL A 448 -19.66 -25.56 16.14
C VAL A 448 -19.52 -24.62 17.34
N ALA A 449 -19.54 -23.30 17.12
CA ALA A 449 -19.35 -22.33 18.17
C ALA A 449 -20.61 -22.09 18.98
N THR A 450 -20.44 -22.04 20.31
CA THR A 450 -21.49 -21.68 21.28
C THR A 450 -21.87 -20.21 21.12
N VAL A 451 -20.87 -19.34 20.92
CA VAL A 451 -21.07 -17.91 20.71
C VAL A 451 -20.38 -17.51 19.41
N VAL A 452 -21.08 -16.78 18.54
CA VAL A 452 -20.53 -16.19 17.32
C VAL A 452 -20.71 -14.69 17.37
N ILE A 453 -19.60 -13.98 17.21
CA ILE A 453 -19.52 -12.52 17.21
C ILE A 453 -19.00 -12.08 15.83
N PRO A 454 -19.81 -11.39 15.01
CA PRO A 454 -19.36 -10.86 13.73
C PRO A 454 -18.31 -9.78 13.93
N THR A 455 -17.29 -9.78 13.08
CA THR A 455 -16.23 -8.76 13.07
C THR A 455 -16.21 -8.00 11.76
N LEU A 456 -15.58 -6.82 11.79
CA LEU A 456 -15.37 -5.96 10.65
C LEU A 456 -14.01 -6.22 10.00
N THR A 457 -13.97 -6.17 8.67
CA THR A 457 -12.72 -6.25 7.90
C THR A 457 -11.94 -4.94 8.00
N VAL A 458 -10.67 -4.95 7.55
CA VAL A 458 -9.81 -3.75 7.47
C VAL A 458 -10.42 -2.62 6.63
N PHE A 459 -11.42 -2.91 5.79
CA PHE A 459 -12.10 -1.93 4.94
C PHE A 459 -13.34 -1.30 5.58
N GLU A 460 -13.82 -1.85 6.69
CA GLU A 460 -15.07 -1.45 7.36
C GLU A 460 -14.83 -0.80 8.73
N LYS A 461 -13.60 -0.89 9.25
CA LYS A 461 -13.18 -0.32 10.53
C LYS A 461 -11.94 0.55 10.40
N SER A 462 -11.59 1.21 11.50
CA SER A 462 -10.37 1.99 11.66
C SER A 462 -9.46 1.29 12.67
N GLY A 463 -8.16 1.34 12.45
CA GLY A 463 -7.18 0.82 13.39
C GLY A 463 -5.76 1.02 12.88
N SER A 464 -4.82 0.35 13.53
CA SER A 464 -3.42 0.39 13.14
C SER A 464 -2.77 -0.99 13.12
N LEU A 465 -1.72 -1.13 12.30
CA LEU A 465 -0.91 -2.33 12.15
C LEU A 465 0.57 -1.97 12.20
N VAL A 466 1.39 -2.89 12.70
CA VAL A 466 2.86 -2.78 12.74
C VAL A 466 3.44 -3.84 11.80
N ASN A 467 4.04 -3.36 10.72
CA ASN A 467 4.59 -4.21 9.66
C ASN A 467 5.97 -4.80 10.03
N GLN A 468 6.56 -5.54 9.08
CA GLN A 468 7.86 -6.21 9.23
C GLN A 468 9.03 -5.29 9.61
N ASN A 469 8.97 -4.03 9.18
CA ASN A 469 9.96 -2.99 9.44
C ASN A 469 9.73 -2.26 10.78
N PHE A 470 8.78 -2.72 11.61
CA PHE A 470 8.33 -2.01 12.81
C PHE A 470 7.80 -0.61 12.51
N ILE A 471 7.18 -0.41 11.34
CA ILE A 471 6.48 0.83 11.01
C ILE A 471 5.02 0.66 11.40
N LEU A 472 4.57 1.50 12.33
CA LEU A 472 3.19 1.62 12.74
C LEU A 472 2.42 2.47 11.72
N GLN A 473 1.37 1.88 11.15
CA GLN A 473 0.60 2.46 10.06
C GLN A 473 -0.90 2.46 10.40
N GLN A 474 -1.62 3.48 9.93
CA GLN A 474 -3.05 3.64 10.13
C GLN A 474 -3.86 3.22 8.90
N PHE A 475 -5.02 2.61 9.13
CA PHE A 475 -6.05 2.39 8.12
C PHE A 475 -7.40 2.97 8.57
N LEU A 476 -8.21 3.37 7.59
CA LEU A 476 -9.51 4.01 7.79
C LEU A 476 -10.64 3.23 7.07
N PRO A 477 -11.91 3.41 7.47
CA PRO A 477 -13.01 2.64 6.93
C PRO A 477 -13.41 3.21 5.57
N ALA A 478 -13.35 2.36 4.54
CA ALA A 478 -13.70 2.70 3.17
C ALA A 478 -15.20 2.55 2.89
N ILE A 479 -15.85 1.60 3.56
CA ILE A 479 -17.27 1.29 3.46
C ILE A 479 -17.85 1.11 4.88
N PRO A 480 -19.16 1.25 5.09
CA PRO A 480 -19.77 0.86 6.35
C PRO A 480 -19.74 -0.66 6.51
N GLY A 481 -19.64 -1.14 7.75
CA GLY A 481 -19.82 -2.56 8.08
C GLY A 481 -21.27 -3.03 7.93
N PRO A 482 -21.51 -4.34 8.10
CA PRO A 482 -22.87 -4.90 8.09
C PRO A 482 -23.76 -4.25 9.14
N LYS A 483 -25.06 -4.14 8.84
CA LYS A 483 -26.03 -3.49 9.72
C LYS A 483 -26.10 -4.20 11.07
N GLY A 484 -25.95 -3.45 12.16
CA GLY A 484 -26.01 -3.98 13.53
C GLY A 484 -24.65 -4.46 14.06
N VAL A 485 -23.65 -4.65 13.20
CA VAL A 485 -22.30 -4.99 13.62
C VAL A 485 -21.56 -3.73 14.08
N ILE A 486 -20.99 -3.76 15.28
CA ILE A 486 -20.22 -2.65 15.85
C ILE A 486 -18.72 -2.85 15.61
N SER A 487 -17.92 -1.84 15.94
CA SER A 487 -16.45 -1.97 15.89
C SER A 487 -15.95 -3.08 16.81
N ASP A 488 -15.06 -3.93 16.30
CA ASP A 488 -14.42 -5.03 17.02
C ASP A 488 -13.85 -4.60 18.37
N VAL A 489 -13.16 -3.45 18.38
CA VAL A 489 -12.57 -2.85 19.59
C VAL A 489 -13.64 -2.54 20.64
N LEU A 490 -14.80 -2.02 20.22
CA LEU A 490 -15.89 -1.70 21.12
C LEU A 490 -16.52 -2.98 21.68
N MET A 491 -16.64 -4.04 20.87
CA MET A 491 -17.16 -5.33 21.32
C MET A 491 -16.21 -6.00 22.32
N LEU A 492 -14.90 -5.99 22.05
CA LEU A 492 -13.89 -6.50 22.97
C LEU A 492 -13.87 -5.70 24.29
N ALA A 493 -13.99 -4.38 24.22
CA ALA A 493 -14.11 -3.56 25.42
C ALA A 493 -15.38 -3.90 26.22
N LYS A 494 -16.53 -4.11 25.56
CA LYS A 494 -17.77 -4.54 26.24
C LYS A 494 -17.57 -5.88 26.96
N ILE A 495 -16.89 -6.84 26.35
CA ILE A 495 -16.57 -8.11 27.02
C ILE A 495 -15.72 -7.86 28.26
N VAL A 496 -14.68 -7.01 28.18
CA VAL A 496 -13.88 -6.64 29.35
C VAL A 496 -14.72 -5.97 30.43
N GLU A 497 -15.60 -5.03 30.08
CA GLU A 497 -16.53 -4.37 31.02
C GLU A 497 -17.43 -5.39 31.73
N LYS A 498 -17.99 -6.37 31.01
CA LYS A 498 -18.80 -7.44 31.63
C LYS A 498 -17.96 -8.35 32.53
N MET A 499 -16.70 -8.59 32.18
CA MET A 499 -15.80 -9.42 32.96
C MET A 499 -15.33 -8.76 34.26
N THR A 500 -15.11 -7.45 34.26
CA THR A 500 -14.62 -6.71 35.45
C THR A 500 -15.73 -6.10 36.28
N GLY A 501 -16.88 -5.81 35.65
CA GLY A 501 -17.95 -5.00 36.24
C GLY A 501 -17.65 -3.50 36.26
N ASP A 502 -16.48 -3.08 35.76
CA ASP A 502 -16.08 -1.68 35.68
C ASP A 502 -16.59 -1.07 34.39
N THR A 503 -17.29 0.06 34.51
CA THR A 503 -17.73 0.82 33.33
C THR A 503 -16.52 1.36 32.58
N ILE A 504 -16.34 0.89 31.35
CA ILE A 504 -15.30 1.41 30.46
C ILE A 504 -15.87 2.66 29.79
N GLU A 505 -15.22 3.80 30.02
CA GLU A 505 -15.56 5.06 29.34
C GLU A 505 -15.58 4.91 27.81
N PRO A 506 -16.33 5.76 27.08
CA PRO A 506 -16.54 5.61 25.64
C PRO A 506 -15.23 5.36 24.89
N VAL A 507 -15.15 4.18 24.27
CA VAL A 507 -13.93 3.68 23.64
C VAL A 507 -13.74 4.35 22.28
N THR A 508 -12.89 5.37 22.25
CA THR A 508 -12.41 5.98 21.00
C THR A 508 -10.96 5.59 20.74
N LEU A 509 -10.55 5.52 19.46
CA LEU A 509 -9.17 5.21 19.11
C LEU A 509 -8.16 6.19 19.73
N THR A 510 -8.55 7.46 19.88
CA THR A 510 -7.72 8.46 20.58
C THR A 510 -7.48 8.06 22.04
N MET A 511 -8.52 7.63 22.77
CA MET A 511 -8.41 7.22 24.17
C MET A 511 -7.61 5.93 24.33
N ILE A 512 -7.81 4.96 23.44
CA ILE A 512 -7.01 3.72 23.44
C ILE A 512 -5.53 4.04 23.21
N TRP A 513 -5.22 4.93 22.27
CA TRP A 513 -3.83 5.33 22.02
C TRP A 513 -3.22 6.13 23.17
N GLN A 514 -4.01 6.90 23.92
CA GLN A 514 -3.56 7.50 25.18
C GLN A 514 -3.19 6.43 26.21
N GLU A 515 -4.01 5.40 26.35
CA GLU A 515 -3.74 4.30 27.27
C GLU A 515 -2.52 3.48 26.82
N LEU A 516 -2.45 3.09 25.54
CA LEU A 516 -1.31 2.39 24.94
C LEU A 516 0.00 3.16 25.14
N SER A 517 0.00 4.48 24.89
CA SER A 517 1.17 5.33 25.09
C SER A 517 1.58 5.45 26.56
N ASN A 518 0.68 5.23 27.51
CA ASN A 518 0.99 5.27 28.94
C ASN A 518 1.47 3.90 29.47
N THR A 519 0.98 2.81 28.88
CA THR A 519 1.24 1.44 29.34
C THR A 519 2.44 0.80 28.65
N ILE A 520 2.66 1.08 27.36
CA ILE A 520 3.69 0.43 26.54
C ILE A 520 4.79 1.44 26.22
N ALA A 521 6.01 1.16 26.67
CA ALA A 521 7.14 2.07 26.55
C ALA A 521 7.50 2.39 25.08
N GLU A 522 7.36 1.42 24.20
CA GLU A 522 7.61 1.53 22.76
C GLU A 522 6.61 2.46 22.05
N PHE A 523 5.42 2.69 22.63
CA PHE A 523 4.38 3.57 22.10
C PHE A 523 4.35 4.95 22.77
N LYS A 524 5.34 5.26 23.62
CA LYS A 524 5.39 6.52 24.36
C LYS A 524 5.33 7.73 23.42
N SER A 525 4.44 8.68 23.75
CA SER A 525 4.23 9.94 23.03
C SER A 525 3.65 9.81 21.62
N ILE A 526 3.16 8.62 21.25
CA ILE A 526 2.41 8.39 20.02
C ILE A 526 0.94 8.72 20.25
N THR A 527 0.32 9.40 19.28
CA THR A 527 -1.12 9.69 19.28
C THR A 527 -1.75 9.19 17.99
N TRP A 528 -3.03 8.84 18.04
CA TRP A 528 -3.79 8.35 16.89
C TRP A 528 -3.65 9.25 15.65
N GLN A 529 -3.66 10.57 15.83
CA GLN A 529 -3.54 11.54 14.74
C GLN A 529 -2.18 11.48 14.05
N LYS A 530 -1.09 11.27 14.80
CA LYS A 530 0.27 11.22 14.23
C LYS A 530 0.53 9.95 13.42
N ILE A 531 -0.18 8.85 13.71
CA ILE A 531 -0.03 7.60 12.95
C ILE A 531 -0.54 7.77 11.50
N GLY A 532 -1.49 8.69 11.30
CA GLY A 532 -2.08 9.01 10.00
C GLY A 532 -1.16 9.74 9.02
N ASP A 533 0.05 10.13 9.45
CA ASP A 533 1.05 10.75 8.59
C ASP A 533 1.45 9.80 7.43
N GLU A 534 1.84 10.37 6.28
CA GLU A 534 1.89 9.62 5.01
C GLU A 534 2.74 8.33 5.05
N GLN A 535 3.83 8.32 5.83
CA GLN A 535 4.77 7.19 5.92
C GLN A 535 4.56 6.27 7.12
N GLY A 536 3.67 6.63 8.06
CA GLY A 536 3.57 5.95 9.36
C GLY A 536 4.67 6.35 10.36
N ILE A 537 4.73 5.69 11.51
CA ILE A 537 5.68 5.97 12.59
C ILE A 537 6.63 4.79 12.77
N GLN A 538 7.94 5.04 12.73
CA GLN A 538 8.94 4.03 13.05
C GLN A 538 8.95 3.73 14.56
N ILE A 539 8.65 2.48 14.93
CA ILE A 539 8.78 1.96 16.30
C ILE A 539 10.19 1.42 16.51
N ASN A 540 10.70 1.52 17.73
CA ASN A 540 12.00 0.97 18.11
C ASN A 540 11.92 -0.57 18.21
N PRO A 541 12.62 -1.32 17.33
CA PRO A 541 12.50 -2.78 17.28
C PRO A 541 13.43 -3.51 18.28
N ARG A 542 14.23 -2.77 19.07
CA ARG A 542 15.40 -3.31 19.79
C ARG A 542 15.11 -4.49 20.71
N ALA A 543 13.96 -4.51 21.38
CA ALA A 543 13.57 -5.60 22.27
C ALA A 543 13.28 -6.93 21.53
N PHE A 544 13.17 -6.90 20.19
CA PHE A 544 12.69 -8.00 19.38
C PHE A 544 13.71 -8.45 18.31
N LEU A 545 14.90 -7.85 18.25
CA LEU A 545 15.91 -8.10 17.19
C LEU A 545 16.50 -9.52 17.19
N ASP A 546 16.39 -10.24 18.31
CA ASP A 546 16.90 -11.60 18.46
C ASP A 546 15.84 -12.66 18.20
N LEU A 547 14.59 -12.26 17.93
CA LEU A 547 13.54 -13.20 17.56
C LEU A 547 13.75 -13.72 16.13
N PRO A 548 13.60 -15.03 15.88
CA PRO A 548 13.84 -15.65 14.57
C PRO A 548 12.64 -15.46 13.62
N PHE A 549 12.42 -14.22 13.19
CA PHE A 549 11.44 -13.88 12.15
C PHE A 549 11.72 -14.66 10.85
N VAL A 550 10.66 -15.12 10.17
CA VAL A 550 10.75 -16.02 9.01
C VAL A 550 11.06 -15.28 7.71
N GLU A 551 10.87 -13.97 7.70
CA GLU A 551 10.97 -13.14 6.50
C GLU A 551 12.38 -13.12 5.92
N SER A 552 12.46 -13.29 4.61
CA SER A 552 13.69 -13.15 3.86
C SER A 552 13.85 -11.72 3.31
N LYS A 553 14.97 -11.47 2.65
CA LYS A 553 15.23 -10.18 1.99
C LYS A 553 14.18 -9.93 0.90
N ASN A 554 13.51 -8.78 0.98
CA ASN A 554 12.53 -8.32 0.00
C ASN A 554 12.78 -6.85 -0.39
N LEU A 555 11.82 -6.20 -1.07
CA LEU A 555 12.02 -4.87 -1.68
C LEU A 555 12.50 -3.81 -0.68
N LYS A 556 11.96 -3.82 0.54
CA LYS A 556 12.21 -2.80 1.59
C LYS A 556 12.63 -3.37 2.93
N PHE A 557 12.95 -4.66 2.97
CA PHE A 557 13.41 -5.31 4.18
C PHE A 557 14.58 -6.23 3.86
N ASP A 558 15.68 -6.04 4.58
CA ASP A 558 16.82 -6.94 4.60
C ASP A 558 17.04 -7.29 6.07
N PRO A 559 16.74 -8.52 6.52
CA PRO A 559 16.81 -8.89 7.94
C PRO A 559 18.19 -8.63 8.55
N THR A 560 19.27 -8.88 7.79
CA THR A 560 20.65 -8.68 8.24
C THR A 560 20.94 -7.20 8.41
N ALA A 561 20.68 -6.39 7.38
CA ALA A 561 20.91 -4.95 7.45
C ALA A 561 20.01 -4.28 8.49
N PHE A 562 18.77 -4.75 8.65
CA PHE A 562 17.83 -4.26 9.66
C PHE A 562 18.35 -4.53 11.08
N LYS A 563 18.85 -5.75 11.34
CA LYS A 563 19.45 -6.09 12.63
C LYS A 563 20.68 -5.25 12.93
N GLU A 564 21.60 -5.13 11.96
CA GLU A 564 22.81 -4.32 12.09
C GLU A 564 22.49 -2.84 12.39
N ALA A 565 21.59 -2.23 11.62
CA ALA A 565 21.21 -0.82 11.76
C ALA A 565 20.52 -0.51 13.11
N ASN A 566 19.82 -1.48 13.72
CA ASN A 566 19.13 -1.28 14.98
C ASN A 566 19.92 -1.80 16.20
N SER A 567 21.02 -2.51 15.99
CA SER A 567 21.94 -2.96 17.06
C SER A 567 22.99 -1.92 17.44
N THR A 568 23.42 -1.10 16.47
CA THR A 568 24.56 -0.15 16.58
C THR A 568 24.21 1.21 17.17
N ALA A 569 22.93 1.55 17.37
CA ALA A 569 22.47 2.82 17.95
C ALA A 569 22.73 2.94 19.48
N LEU A 570 23.84 2.40 19.97
CA LEU A 570 24.22 2.26 21.38
C LEU A 570 25.34 3.21 21.84
N GLU A 571 25.98 3.96 20.93
CA GLU A 571 27.18 4.76 21.25
C GLU A 571 27.09 6.27 20.94
N SER A 572 25.89 6.83 20.75
CA SER A 572 25.70 8.28 20.57
C SER A 572 24.70 8.88 21.54
#